data_AF-A0A672GCH9-F1
#
_entry.id   AF-A0A672GCH9-F1
#
_cell.length_a   1.000
_cell.length_b   1.000
_cell.length_c   1.000
_cell.angle_alpha   90.00
_cell.angle_beta   90.00
_cell.angle_gamma   90.00
#
_symmetry.space_group_name_H-M   'P 1'
#
loop_
_entity.id
_entity.type
_entity.pdbx_description
1 polymer ?
#
loop_
_entity_poly.entity_id
_entity_poly.type
_entity_poly.pdbx_seq_one_letter_code
_entity_poly.pdbx_strand_id
1 'polypeptide(L)'
;YKTDSLMQSPCFDVAAFNLDTEKVLQKTGDPGSLFGFSVSFHQQLSPARKNLLLVGAPRAKHENQVNVTGVVYQCDLSEASQHCQPIEFQSKGTFDFICFCLLPNATQSRLQFHMSKHAETR
;
A
#
# COMPACT_ATOMS: atom_id res chain seq x y z
N TYR A 1 52.26 -10.34 17.74
CA TYR A 1 51.37 -9.24 18.11
C TYR A 1 49.97 -9.63 17.68
N LYS A 2 49.07 -9.76 18.65
CA LYS A 2 47.73 -10.32 18.52
C LYS A 2 46.75 -9.23 18.09
N THR A 3 45.87 -9.51 17.14
CA THR A 3 44.60 -8.79 16.94
C THR A 3 43.51 -9.80 16.62
N ASP A 4 42.64 -10.03 17.59
CA ASP A 4 41.35 -10.70 17.43
C ASP A 4 40.45 -9.81 16.56
N SER A 5 39.84 -10.34 15.48
CA SER A 5 38.63 -9.77 14.89
C SER A 5 37.89 -10.82 14.05
N LEU A 6 36.60 -10.89 14.32
CA LEU A 6 35.63 -11.92 13.99
C LEU A 6 35.60 -12.26 12.49
N MET A 7 35.47 -13.55 12.16
CA MET A 7 35.09 -13.99 10.81
C MET A 7 33.76 -13.33 10.44
N GLN A 8 33.84 -12.30 9.61
CA GLN A 8 32.73 -11.70 8.91
C GLN A 8 32.03 -12.80 8.11
N SER A 9 30.82 -13.18 8.48
CA SER A 9 29.96 -13.99 7.63
C SER A 9 29.84 -13.28 6.28
N PRO A 10 30.09 -13.93 5.13
CA PRO A 10 29.85 -13.32 3.84
C PRO A 10 28.34 -13.20 3.66
N CYS A 11 27.77 -12.08 4.07
CA CYS A 11 26.46 -11.68 3.59
C CYS A 11 26.69 -11.35 2.12
N PHE A 12 26.28 -12.26 1.23
CA PHE A 12 26.18 -11.97 -0.18
C PHE A 12 25.23 -10.77 -0.31
N ASP A 13 25.78 -9.62 -0.72
CA ASP A 13 24.98 -8.46 -1.04
C ASP A 13 24.28 -8.75 -2.37
N VAL A 14 23.04 -9.25 -2.27
CA VAL A 14 22.20 -9.47 -3.44
C VAL A 14 21.74 -8.10 -3.91
N ALA A 15 22.52 -7.49 -4.79
CA ALA A 15 22.12 -6.28 -5.46
C ALA A 15 21.09 -6.61 -6.54
N ALA A 16 19.99 -5.85 -6.57
CA ALA A 16 19.10 -5.86 -7.72
C ALA A 16 19.88 -5.35 -8.95
N PHE A 17 19.89 -6.11 -10.03
CA PHE A 17 20.75 -5.81 -11.18
C PHE A 17 20.13 -4.84 -12.19
N ASN A 18 18.82 -4.58 -12.10
CA ASN A 18 18.07 -3.81 -13.09
C ASN A 18 16.98 -2.89 -12.49
N LEU A 19 17.04 -2.58 -11.19
CA LEU A 19 16.16 -1.58 -10.58
C LEU A 19 16.85 -0.21 -10.60
N ASP A 20 16.14 0.82 -11.08
CA ASP A 20 16.60 2.20 -11.02
C ASP A 20 16.38 2.74 -9.59
N THR A 21 17.48 2.97 -8.88
CA THR A 21 17.48 3.51 -7.52
C THR A 21 17.65 5.03 -7.49
N GLU A 22 17.91 5.68 -8.63
CA GLU A 22 18.08 7.13 -8.73
C GLU A 22 16.77 7.83 -9.08
N LYS A 23 15.98 7.26 -10.01
CA LYS A 23 14.70 7.84 -10.47
C LYS A 23 13.51 7.11 -9.89
N VAL A 24 13.37 7.18 -8.57
CA VAL A 24 12.27 6.53 -7.85
C VAL A 24 10.99 7.39 -7.85
N LEU A 25 9.84 6.75 -8.07
CA LEU A 25 8.55 7.38 -7.83
C LEU A 25 8.15 7.16 -6.36
N GLN A 26 8.25 8.20 -5.55
CA GLN A 26 7.92 8.14 -4.13
C GLN A 26 6.46 8.56 -3.89
N LYS A 27 5.74 7.79 -3.07
CA LYS A 27 4.40 8.13 -2.59
C LYS A 27 4.42 8.17 -1.06
N THR A 28 3.73 9.14 -0.47
CA THR A 28 3.75 9.39 0.97
C THR A 28 2.34 9.53 1.52
N GLY A 29 2.11 9.03 2.73
CA GLY A 29 0.87 9.24 3.48
C GLY A 29 1.12 9.87 4.84
N ASP A 30 0.04 10.05 5.60
CA ASP A 30 0.09 10.78 6.86
C ASP A 30 0.97 10.10 7.92
N PRO A 31 1.72 10.85 8.73
CA PRO A 31 2.52 10.29 9.82
C PRO A 31 1.67 9.43 10.77
N GLY A 32 2.16 8.23 11.09
CA GLY A 32 1.49 7.31 12.02
C GLY A 32 0.29 6.55 11.46
N SER A 33 -0.12 6.80 10.20
CA SER A 33 -1.22 6.10 9.52
C SER A 33 -0.90 4.66 9.11
N LEU A 34 0.39 4.29 9.13
CA LEU A 34 0.93 3.06 8.53
C LEU A 34 0.63 2.98 7.01
N PHE A 35 0.69 4.10 6.32
CA PHE A 35 0.67 4.12 4.86
C PHE A 35 1.72 3.17 4.28
N GLY A 36 1.32 2.29 3.37
CA GLY A 36 2.19 1.26 2.81
C GLY A 36 2.12 -0.08 3.54
N PHE A 37 1.24 -0.23 4.54
CA PHE A 37 1.04 -1.51 5.24
C PHE A 37 0.66 -2.64 4.28
N SER A 38 -0.15 -2.32 3.27
CA SER A 38 -0.48 -3.21 2.15
C SER A 38 -0.48 -2.43 0.84
N VAL A 39 -0.10 -3.09 -0.25
CA VAL A 39 -0.05 -2.48 -1.59
C VAL A 39 -0.62 -3.42 -2.65
N SER A 40 -1.25 -2.86 -3.68
CA SER A 40 -1.74 -3.60 -4.83
C SER A 40 -1.77 -2.74 -6.09
N PHE A 41 -1.44 -3.32 -7.24
CA PHE A 41 -1.50 -2.63 -8.52
C PHE A 41 -2.88 -2.78 -9.16
N HIS A 42 -3.37 -1.72 -9.79
CA HIS A 42 -4.64 -1.73 -10.48
C HIS A 42 -4.61 -0.96 -11.80
N GLN A 43 -5.01 -1.62 -12.87
CA GLN A 43 -5.32 -0.97 -14.13
C GLN A 43 -6.82 -0.67 -14.20
N GLN A 44 -7.18 0.60 -14.07
CA GLN A 44 -8.54 1.06 -14.33
C GLN A 44 -8.73 1.20 -15.84
N LEU A 45 -9.83 0.69 -16.39
CA LEU A 45 -10.14 0.79 -17.81
C LEU A 45 -11.16 1.88 -18.14
N SER A 46 -12.10 2.13 -17.23
CA SER A 46 -13.23 3.05 -17.37
C SER A 46 -13.38 3.88 -16.08
N PRO A 47 -13.81 5.15 -16.15
CA PRO A 47 -14.14 5.93 -17.35
C PRO A 47 -12.92 6.35 -18.18
N ALA A 48 -11.73 6.29 -17.60
CA ALA A 48 -10.46 6.53 -18.28
C ALA A 48 -9.42 5.50 -17.87
N ARG A 49 -8.51 5.17 -18.79
CA ARG A 49 -7.39 4.26 -18.52
C ARG A 49 -6.39 4.90 -17.57
N LYS A 50 -6.16 4.28 -16.40
CA LYS A 50 -5.21 4.71 -15.39
C LYS A 50 -4.47 3.52 -14.78
N ASN A 51 -3.18 3.70 -14.52
CA ASN A 51 -2.36 2.75 -13.78
C ASN A 51 -2.25 3.26 -12.33
N LEU A 52 -2.98 2.61 -11.43
CA LEU A 52 -3.11 3.01 -10.04
C LEU A 52 -2.31 2.07 -9.14
N LEU A 53 -1.63 2.66 -8.16
CA LEU A 53 -1.14 1.95 -6.99
C LEU A 53 -2.13 2.18 -5.85
N LEU A 54 -2.68 1.09 -5.33
CA LEU A 54 -3.52 1.11 -4.13
C LEU A 54 -2.64 0.89 -2.91
N VAL A 55 -2.84 1.73 -1.90
CA VAL A 55 -2.05 1.70 -0.67
C VAL A 55 -2.95 1.70 0.54
N GLY A 56 -2.85 0.68 1.38
CA GLY A 56 -3.54 0.60 2.66
C GLY A 56 -2.82 1.39 3.76
N ALA A 57 -3.59 2.10 4.57
CA ALA A 57 -3.15 2.82 5.76
C ALA A 57 -4.11 2.53 6.92
N PRO A 58 -3.89 1.43 7.68
CA PRO A 58 -4.86 0.93 8.67
C PRO A 58 -5.10 1.88 9.86
N ARG A 59 -4.21 2.84 10.09
CA ARG A 59 -4.35 3.84 11.18
C ARG A 59 -4.68 5.24 10.68
N ALA A 60 -4.84 5.44 9.36
CA ALA A 60 -5.38 6.67 8.82
C ALA A 60 -6.82 6.86 9.30
N LYS A 61 -7.21 8.12 9.51
CA LYS A 61 -8.58 8.52 9.86
C LYS A 61 -9.26 9.15 8.65
N HIS A 62 -10.55 8.92 8.49
CA HIS A 62 -11.33 9.71 7.56
C HIS A 62 -11.53 11.12 8.12
N GLU A 63 -11.40 12.16 7.27
CA GLU A 63 -11.53 13.57 7.67
C GLU A 63 -12.85 13.87 8.40
N ASN A 64 -13.89 13.08 8.15
CA ASN A 64 -15.23 13.26 8.71
C ASN A 64 -15.63 12.19 9.75
N GLN A 65 -14.75 11.26 10.14
CA GLN A 65 -15.10 10.17 11.06
C GLN A 65 -14.00 9.93 12.10
N VAL A 66 -14.22 10.45 13.31
CA VAL A 66 -13.25 10.41 14.42
C VAL A 66 -12.96 8.98 14.91
N ASN A 67 -13.92 8.07 14.77
CA ASN A 67 -13.86 6.71 15.31
C ASN A 67 -13.70 5.62 14.24
N VAL A 68 -13.60 5.98 12.95
CA VAL A 68 -13.40 5.02 11.87
C VAL A 68 -11.98 5.16 11.35
N THR A 69 -11.24 4.06 11.42
CA THR A 69 -9.84 3.97 11.00
C THR A 69 -9.70 2.99 9.86
N GLY A 70 -8.67 3.19 9.04
CA GLY A 70 -8.39 2.34 7.89
C GLY A 70 -8.86 3.01 6.61
N VAL A 71 -7.88 3.57 5.90
CA VAL A 71 -8.10 4.23 4.61
C VAL A 71 -7.31 3.46 3.55
N VAL A 72 -7.85 3.37 2.34
CA VAL A 72 -7.07 3.02 1.15
C VAL A 72 -6.92 4.25 0.29
N TYR A 73 -5.70 4.50 -0.14
CA TYR A 73 -5.36 5.56 -1.07
C TYR A 73 -5.22 4.99 -2.47
N GLN A 74 -5.64 5.75 -3.47
CA GLN A 74 -5.32 5.55 -4.87
C GLN A 74 -4.25 6.55 -5.31
N CYS A 75 -3.15 6.04 -5.86
CA CYS A 75 -2.05 6.83 -6.38
C CYS A 75 -1.95 6.62 -7.90
N ASP A 76 -2.09 7.66 -8.72
CA ASP A 76 -1.82 7.55 -10.16
C ASP A 76 -0.30 7.44 -10.38
N LEU A 77 0.15 6.38 -11.06
CA LEU A 77 1.56 6.18 -11.37
C LEU A 77 2.04 7.05 -12.54
N SER A 78 1.12 7.63 -13.31
CA SER A 78 1.44 8.56 -14.40
C SER A 78 1.82 9.94 -13.86
N GLU A 79 1.47 10.22 -12.60
CA GLU A 79 1.72 11.50 -11.93
C GLU A 79 2.93 11.39 -11.00
N ALA A 80 3.85 12.35 -11.12
CA ALA A 80 5.00 12.49 -10.22
C ALA A 80 4.62 12.99 -8.81
N SER A 81 3.34 13.36 -8.60
CA SER A 81 2.83 13.80 -7.30
C SER A 81 3.05 12.73 -6.23
N GLN A 82 3.53 13.14 -5.06
CA GLN A 82 3.70 12.23 -3.91
C GLN A 82 2.37 11.98 -3.19
N HIS A 83 1.38 12.87 -3.37
CA HIS A 83 0.09 12.80 -2.73
C HIS A 83 -0.84 11.83 -3.43
N CYS A 84 -1.46 10.95 -2.64
CA CYS A 84 -2.46 10.01 -3.09
C CYS A 84 -3.83 10.39 -2.53
N GLN A 85 -4.89 10.08 -3.27
CA GLN A 85 -6.25 10.44 -2.87
C GLN A 85 -6.88 9.28 -2.08
N PRO A 86 -7.55 9.55 -0.94
CA PRO A 86 -8.30 8.51 -0.25
C PRO A 86 -9.46 8.04 -1.13
N ILE A 87 -9.74 6.74 -1.11
CA ILE A 87 -10.93 6.18 -1.75
C ILE A 87 -12.12 6.35 -0.80
N GLU A 88 -13.19 6.96 -1.30
CA GLU A 88 -14.47 7.01 -0.59
C GLU A 88 -15.26 5.73 -0.87
N PHE A 89 -15.35 4.85 0.13
CA PHE A 89 -16.24 3.71 0.09
C PHE A 89 -17.67 4.17 0.42
N GLN A 90 -18.46 4.49 -0.61
CA GLN A 90 -19.89 4.68 -0.41
C GLN A 90 -20.55 3.34 -0.10
N SER A 91 -21.57 3.33 0.78
CA SER A 91 -22.30 2.11 1.18
C SER A 91 -23.09 1.43 0.05
N LYS A 92 -23.02 1.95 -1.18
CA LYS A 92 -23.67 1.40 -2.37
C LYS A 92 -22.67 1.30 -3.52
N GLY A 93 -22.09 0.11 -3.68
CA GLY A 93 -21.91 -0.58 -4.96
C GLY A 93 -21.12 0.13 -6.07
N THR A 94 -19.92 0.64 -5.80
CA THR A 94 -18.98 1.00 -6.90
C THR A 94 -17.55 0.50 -6.67
N PHE A 95 -17.20 0.10 -5.45
CA PHE A 95 -15.93 -0.56 -5.14
C PHE A 95 -16.16 -1.86 -4.35
N ASP A 96 -17.05 -2.72 -4.84
CA ASP A 96 -17.28 -4.08 -4.29
C ASP A 96 -16.03 -4.99 -4.37
N PHE A 97 -14.95 -4.52 -5.00
CA PHE A 97 -13.76 -5.29 -5.34
C PHE A 97 -12.54 -5.02 -4.45
N ILE A 98 -12.66 -4.17 -3.41
CA ILE A 98 -11.60 -4.03 -2.41
C ILE A 98 -12.08 -4.72 -1.15
N CYS A 99 -11.88 -6.04 -1.09
CA CYS A 99 -12.14 -6.77 0.14
C CYS A 99 -10.99 -6.48 1.11
N PHE A 100 -11.27 -5.73 2.17
CA PHE A 100 -10.45 -5.81 3.37
C PHE A 100 -10.90 -7.04 4.15
N CYS A 101 -10.04 -8.04 4.28
CA CYS A 101 -10.24 -9.05 5.32
C CYS A 101 -9.97 -8.42 6.70
N LEU A 102 -10.84 -7.50 7.14
CA LEU A 102 -10.98 -7.18 8.55
C LEU A 102 -11.74 -8.35 9.17
N LEU A 103 -11.02 -9.33 9.71
CA LEU A 103 -11.66 -10.35 10.53
C LEU A 103 -12.33 -9.63 11.71
N PRO A 104 -13.65 -9.75 11.90
CA PRO A 104 -14.41 -8.98 12.89
C PRO A 104 -14.01 -9.25 14.35
N ASN A 105 -13.09 -10.20 14.57
CA ASN A 105 -12.63 -10.62 15.88
C ASN A 105 -11.11 -10.79 15.98
N ALA A 106 -10.33 -10.24 15.06
CA ALA A 106 -8.86 -10.27 15.15
C ALA A 106 -8.38 -9.18 16.12
N THR A 107 -7.64 -9.57 17.16
CA THR A 107 -6.84 -8.64 17.95
C THR A 107 -5.92 -7.85 17.00
N GLN A 108 -5.74 -6.55 17.28
CA GLN A 108 -5.04 -5.55 16.45
C GLN A 108 -3.63 -6.00 15.97
N SER A 109 -3.05 -7.00 16.63
CA SER A 109 -1.77 -7.66 16.33
C SER A 109 -1.79 -8.71 15.21
N ARG A 110 -2.96 -9.05 14.63
CA ARG A 110 -3.10 -10.15 13.65
C ARG A 110 -3.95 -9.80 12.42
N LEU A 111 -3.93 -8.52 12.01
CA LEU A 111 -4.59 -8.09 10.79
C LEU A 111 -3.68 -8.40 9.59
N GLN A 112 -3.96 -9.49 8.88
CA GLN A 112 -3.40 -9.71 7.54
C GLN A 112 -4.25 -8.96 6.52
N PHE A 113 -3.76 -7.78 6.10
CA PHE A 113 -4.41 -6.99 5.06
C PHE A 113 -4.04 -7.56 3.69
N HIS A 114 -4.93 -8.34 3.10
CA HIS A 114 -4.81 -8.77 1.72
C HIS A 114 -5.72 -7.91 0.84
N MET A 115 -5.13 -7.18 -0.11
CA MET A 115 -5.88 -6.46 -1.12
C MET A 115 -6.09 -7.37 -2.33
N SER A 116 -7.22 -8.08 -2.36
CA SER A 116 -7.64 -8.85 -3.54
C SER A 116 -8.65 -8.06 -4.36
N LYS A 117 -8.42 -7.97 -5.67
CA LYS A 117 -9.42 -7.50 -6.63
C LYS A 117 -10.03 -8.71 -7.31
N HIS A 118 -11.35 -8.85 -7.21
CA HIS A 118 -12.08 -9.68 -8.16
C HIS A 118 -12.18 -8.91 -9.49
N ALA A 119 -11.77 -9.52 -10.59
CA ALA A 119 -12.02 -8.99 -11.92
C ALA A 119 -13.46 -9.34 -12.30
N GLU A 120 -14.30 -8.34 -12.56
CA GLU A 120 -15.56 -8.54 -13.27
C GLU A 120 -15.20 -8.84 -14.73
N THR A 121 -15.25 -10.11 -15.13
CA THR A 121 -15.30 -10.50 -16.54
C THR A 121 -16.67 -10.04 -17.05
N ARG A 122 -16.68 -9.10 -17.99
CA ARG A 122 -17.89 -8.78 -18.74
C ARG A 122 -18.28 -9.93 -19.66
#